data_AF-A0A1Q5H0G5-F1
#
_entry.id   AF-A0A1Q5H0G5-F1
#
_cell.length_a   1.000
_cell.length_b   1.000
_cell.length_c   1.000
_cell.angle_alpha   90.00
_cell.angle_beta   90.00
_cell.angle_gamma   90.00
#
_symmetry.space_group_name_H-M   'P 1'
#
loop_
_entity.id
_entity.type
_entity.pdbx_description
1 polymer ?
#
loop_
_entity_poly.entity_id
_entity_poly.type
_entity_poly.pdbx_seq_one_letter_code
_entity_poly.pdbx_strand_id
1 'polypeptide(L)'
;MAGKAILMVDSHTSKCTRCGKGAHIQDTHHTRLLSGWGTPDPDARPCGERFVAISTLRLGVTAEDLRALRPDLPAYAAGDLPADLKGSAR
;
A
#
# COMPACT_ATOMS: atom_id res chain seq x y z
N MET A 1 12.14 -3.04 -16.05
CA MET A 1 11.02 -3.72 -15.36
C MET A 1 10.58 -2.83 -14.20
N ALA A 2 9.51 -2.06 -14.38
CA ALA A 2 8.96 -1.21 -13.32
C ALA A 2 8.31 -2.12 -12.28
N GLY A 3 8.82 -2.12 -11.06
CA GLY A 3 8.24 -2.94 -10.01
C GLY A 3 6.95 -2.33 -9.52
N LYS A 4 5.95 -3.18 -9.28
CA LYS A 4 4.60 -2.75 -8.94
C LYS A 4 4.52 -2.54 -7.42
N ALA A 5 4.29 -1.32 -6.96
CA ALA A 5 4.03 -1.04 -5.55
C ALA A 5 2.52 -1.02 -5.30
N ILE A 6 2.09 -1.66 -4.22
CA ILE A 6 0.68 -1.72 -3.83
C ILE A 6 0.57 -1.04 -2.47
N LEU A 7 -0.42 -0.16 -2.37
CA LEU A 7 -0.77 0.49 -1.12
C LEU A 7 -1.63 -0.49 -0.32
N MET A 8 -1.06 -1.05 0.73
CA MET A 8 -1.76 -1.94 1.64
C MET A 8 -2.26 -1.14 2.83
N VAL A 9 -3.58 -1.01 2.96
CA VAL A 9 -4.26 -0.28 4.02
C VAL A 9 -4.77 -1.25 5.08
N ASP A 10 -4.47 -0.94 6.32
CA ASP A 10 -5.00 -1.56 7.52
C ASP A 10 -5.82 -0.54 8.32
N SER A 11 -6.44 -1.00 9.41
CA SER A 11 -7.29 -0.26 10.34
C SER A 11 -6.74 1.11 10.73
N HIS A 12 -5.45 1.19 11.04
CA HIS A 12 -4.79 2.41 11.53
C HIS A 12 -3.46 2.71 10.82
N THR A 13 -3.04 1.87 9.89
CA THR A 13 -1.75 2.01 9.22
C THR A 13 -1.89 1.69 7.75
N SER A 14 -0.97 2.22 6.95
CA SER A 14 -0.86 1.87 5.54
C SER A 14 0.60 1.69 5.20
N LYS A 15 0.90 0.73 4.33
CA LYS A 15 2.26 0.34 3.97
C LYS A 15 2.39 0.03 2.49
N CYS A 16 3.59 0.21 1.97
CA CYS A 16 3.96 -0.20 0.63
C CYS A 16 4.34 -1.68 0.64
N THR A 17 3.68 -2.51 -0.17
CA THR A 17 4.02 -3.95 -0.26
C THR A 17 5.40 -4.22 -0.83
N ARG A 18 5.96 -3.26 -1.59
CA ARG A 18 7.25 -3.42 -2.28
C ARG A 18 8.45 -3.24 -1.36
N CYS A 19 8.41 -2.25 -0.47
CA CYS A 19 9.50 -2.01 0.49
C CYS A 19 9.11 -2.35 1.94
N GLY A 20 7.86 -2.73 2.19
CA GLY A 20 7.34 -3.08 3.52
C GLY A 20 7.16 -1.91 4.49
N LYS A 21 7.46 -0.67 4.07
CA LYS A 21 7.45 0.51 4.94
C LYS A 21 6.11 1.24 4.92
N GLY A 22 5.84 2.00 5.99
CA GLY A 22 4.65 2.84 6.09
C GLY A 22 4.52 3.79 4.89
N ALA A 23 3.33 3.91 4.34
CA ALA A 23 3.03 4.71 3.15
C ALA A 23 1.77 5.54 3.40
N HIS A 24 1.71 6.75 2.87
CA HIS A 24 0.51 7.57 2.96
C HIS A 24 -0.52 7.15 1.92
N ILE A 25 -1.79 7.05 2.34
CA ILE A 25 -2.90 6.63 1.47
C ILE A 25 -3.14 7.61 0.32
N GLN A 26 -2.95 8.90 0.57
CA GLN A 26 -3.20 9.98 -0.39
C GLN A 26 -2.07 10.14 -1.42
N ASP A 27 -0.90 9.55 -1.18
CA ASP A 27 0.25 9.71 -2.06
C ASP A 27 0.15 8.79 -3.29
N THR A 28 0.48 9.31 -4.48
CA THR A 28 0.52 8.51 -5.71
C THR A 28 1.81 7.68 -5.82
N HIS A 29 2.90 8.19 -5.25
CA HIS A 29 4.20 7.54 -5.19
C HIS A 29 4.61 7.39 -3.74
N HIS A 30 5.35 6.34 -3.42
CA HIS A 30 5.92 6.21 -2.09
C HIS A 30 7.08 7.19 -1.93
N THR A 31 6.76 8.45 -1.62
CA THR A 31 7.73 9.55 -1.42
C THR A 31 7.83 9.96 0.04
N ARG A 32 6.88 9.49 0.86
CA ARG A 32 6.78 9.79 2.28
C ARG A 32 6.56 8.51 3.07
N LEU A 33 7.20 8.45 4.22
CA LEU A 33 6.97 7.39 5.18
C LEU A 33 5.87 7.80 6.14
N LEU A 34 4.88 6.93 6.27
CA LEU A 34 3.90 7.05 7.35
C LEU A 34 4.56 6.53 8.64
N SER A 35 5.05 7.45 9.47
CA SER A 35 5.52 7.12 10.83
C SER A 35 4.31 6.86 11.72
N GLY A 36 3.75 5.66 11.67
CA GLY A 36 2.83 5.16 12.69
C GLY A 36 3.58 4.96 14.00
N TRP A 37 2.91 5.21 15.14
CA TRP A 37 3.41 5.10 16.51
C TRP A 37 4.42 3.95 16.71
N GLY A 38 5.70 4.32 16.74
CA GLY A 38 6.86 3.43 16.78
C GLY A 38 8.10 4.23 16.39
N THR A 39 9.28 3.85 16.91
CA THR A 39 10.53 4.58 16.64
C THR A 39 10.76 4.64 15.13
N PRO A 40 10.79 5.84 14.51
CA PRO A 40 11.10 5.95 13.09
C PRO A 40 12.51 5.39 12.88
N ASP A 41 12.60 4.32 12.10
CA ASP A 41 13.89 3.76 11.71
C ASP A 41 14.64 4.82 10.88
N PRO A 42 15.81 5.30 11.32
CA PRO A 42 16.49 6.44 10.69
C PRO A 42 17.00 6.12 9.28
N ASP A 43 17.14 4.83 8.95
CA ASP A 43 17.49 4.35 7.62
C ASP A 43 16.27 4.04 6.75
N ALA A 44 15.06 4.19 7.31
CA ALA A 44 13.87 4.06 6.51
C ALA A 44 13.80 5.19 5.49
N ARG A 45 13.94 4.82 4.22
CA ARG A 45 13.65 5.69 3.09
C ARG A 45 12.45 5.18 2.31
N PRO A 46 11.61 6.09 1.80
CA PRO A 46 10.52 5.72 0.91
C PRO A 46 11.11 5.21 -0.42
N CYS A 47 10.47 4.25 -1.07
CA CYS A 47 11.04 3.59 -2.25
C CYS A 47 10.91 4.38 -3.55
N GLY A 48 10.16 5.49 -3.56
CA GLY A 48 9.90 6.34 -4.72
C GLY A 48 8.92 5.75 -5.74
N GLU A 49 8.55 4.48 -5.59
CA GLU A 49 7.77 3.75 -6.59
C GLU A 49 6.29 4.20 -6.62
N ARG A 50 5.68 4.19 -7.80
CA ARG A 50 4.27 4.52 -7.98
C ARG A 50 3.36 3.42 -7.47
N PHE A 51 2.33 3.78 -6.71
CA PHE A 51 1.27 2.84 -6.36
C PHE A 51 0.42 2.54 -7.59
N VAL A 52 0.32 1.25 -7.93
CA VAL A 52 -0.49 0.77 -9.06
C VAL A 52 -1.83 0.21 -8.62
N ALA A 53 -2.00 -0.07 -7.33
CA ALA A 53 -3.20 -0.64 -6.75
C ALA A 53 -3.30 -0.30 -5.26
N ILE A 54 -4.52 -0.37 -4.73
CA ILE A 54 -4.82 -0.31 -3.30
C ILE A 54 -5.47 -1.61 -2.85
N SER A 55 -5.04 -2.15 -1.72
CA SER A 55 -5.64 -3.36 -1.14
C SER A 55 -5.61 -3.32 0.38
N THR A 56 -6.29 -4.27 1.01
CA THR A 56 -6.36 -4.42 2.46
C THR A 56 -6.18 -5.88 2.84
N LEU A 57 -5.72 -6.14 4.07
CA LEU A 57 -5.77 -7.48 4.67
C LEU A 57 -6.92 -7.60 5.68
N ARG A 58 -7.62 -6.50 5.95
CA ARG A 58 -8.66 -6.46 6.98
C ARG A 58 -9.94 -7.09 6.45
N LEU A 59 -10.40 -8.13 7.14
CA LEU A 59 -11.73 -8.70 6.92
C LEU A 59 -12.79 -7.66 7.32
N GLY A 60 -13.65 -7.30 6.38
CA GLY A 60 -14.70 -6.29 6.55
C GLY A 60 -14.44 -4.94 5.88
N VAL A 61 -13.24 -4.71 5.32
CA VAL A 61 -13.01 -3.57 4.41
C VAL A 61 -13.22 -4.07 2.98
N THR A 62 -14.17 -3.44 2.28
CA THR A 62 -14.50 -3.83 0.90
C THR A 62 -13.64 -3.09 -0.11
N ALA A 63 -13.64 -3.57 -1.36
CA ALA A 63 -13.03 -2.84 -2.46
C ALA A 63 -13.69 -1.46 -2.68
N GLU A 64 -14.98 -1.31 -2.34
CA GLU A 64 -15.69 -0.04 -2.44
C GLU A 64 -15.19 0.97 -1.42
N ASP A 65 -14.95 0.56 -0.17
CA ASP A 65 -14.33 1.42 0.86
C ASP A 65 -12.96 1.92 0.41
N LEU A 66 -12.15 1.02 -0.16
CA LEU A 66 -10.83 1.37 -0.68
C LEU A 66 -10.92 2.30 -1.90
N ARG A 67 -11.92 2.09 -2.77
CA ARG A 67 -12.18 2.97 -3.91
C ARG A 67 -12.67 4.35 -3.46
N ALA A 68 -13.40 4.45 -2.36
CA ALA A 68 -13.77 5.73 -1.76
C ALA A 68 -12.54 6.50 -1.24
N LEU A 69 -11.53 5.80 -0.73
CA LEU A 69 -10.26 6.40 -0.30
C LEU A 69 -9.36 6.79 -1.49
N ARG A 70 -9.28 5.93 -2.52
CA ARG A 70 -8.45 6.13 -3.71
C ARG A 70 -9.20 5.72 -4.97
N PRO A 71 -10.05 6.61 -5.53
CA PRO A 71 -10.80 6.30 -6.74
C PRO A 71 -9.88 6.19 -7.98
N ASP A 72 -8.70 6.82 -7.93
CA ASP A 72 -7.69 6.76 -9.00
C ASP A 72 -6.98 5.40 -9.13
N LEU A 73 -7.15 4.49 -8.16
CA LEU A 73 -6.47 3.20 -8.15
C LEU A 73 -7.46 2.02 -8.19
N PRO A 74 -7.09 0.90 -8.84
CA PRO A 74 -7.84 -0.33 -8.71
C PRO A 74 -7.76 -0.82 -7.26
N ALA A 75 -8.94 -1.04 -6.68
CA ALA A 75 -9.13 -1.47 -5.31
C ALA A 75 -9.40 -2.98 -5.24
N TYR A 76 -8.67 -3.67 -4.36
CA TYR A 76 -8.80 -5.12 -4.17
C TYR A 76 -9.09 -5.42 -2.70
N ALA A 77 -10.17 -6.16 -2.46
CA ALA A 77 -10.53 -6.63 -1.12
C ALA A 77 -9.49 -7.63 -0.58
N ALA A 78 -9.60 -7.95 0.72
CA ALA A 78 -8.72 -8.90 1.38
C ALA A 78 -8.74 -10.27 0.68
N GLY A 79 -7.57 -10.67 0.16
CA GLY A 79 -7.40 -11.94 -0.56
C GLY A 79 -7.69 -11.88 -2.07
N ASP A 80 -8.26 -10.78 -2.57
CA ASP A 80 -8.63 -10.62 -3.99
C ASP A 80 -7.50 -10.03 -4.86
N LEU A 81 -6.34 -9.75 -4.25
CA LEU A 81 -5.21 -9.18 -4.96
C LEU A 81 -4.70 -10.15 -6.05
N PRO A 82 -4.60 -9.71 -7.32
CA PRO A 82 -4.19 -10.58 -8.41
C PRO A 82 -2.76 -11.11 -8.22
N ALA A 83 -2.52 -12.34 -8.67
CA ALA A 83 -1.24 -13.03 -8.48
C ALA A 83 -0.04 -12.27 -9.08
N ASP A 84 -0.25 -11.54 -10.18
CA ASP A 84 0.75 -10.67 -10.82
C ASP A 84 1.22 -9.53 -9.88
N LEU A 85 0.31 -9.04 -9.02
CA LEU A 85 0.61 -8.04 -8.00
C LEU A 85 1.17 -8.68 -6.71
N LYS A 86 0.77 -9.92 -6.41
CA LYS A 86 1.27 -10.71 -5.27
C LYS A 86 2.73 -11.16 -5.44
N GLY A 87 3.20 -11.30 -6.68
CA GLY A 87 4.48 -11.93 -7.03
C GLY A 87 5.75 -11.09 -6.92
N SER A 88 5.70 -9.82 -6.49
CA SER A 88 6.93 -8.99 -6.32
C SER A 88 7.55 -9.02 -4.92
N ALA A 89 7.01 -9.83 -4.01
CA ALA A 89 7.65 -10.12 -2.73
C ALA A 89 8.51 -11.39 -2.86
N ARG A 90 9.75 -11.24 -3.32
CA ARG A 90 10.75 -12.31 -3.28
C ARG A 90 12.08 -11.75 -2.82
#